data_AF-A0A7S3QH43-F1
#
_entry.id   AF-A0A7S3QH43-F1
#
_cell.length_a   1.000
_cell.length_b   1.000
_cell.length_c   1.000
_cell.angle_alpha   90.00
_cell.angle_beta   90.00
_cell.angle_gamma   90.00
#
_symmetry.space_group_name_H-M   'P 1'
#
loop_
_entity.id
_entity.type
_entity.pdbx_description
1 polymer ?
#
loop_
_entity_poly.entity_id
_entity_poly.type
_entity_poly.pdbx_seq_one_letter_code
_entity_poly.pdbx_strand_id
1 'polypeptide(L)'
;MLFLAKNSSEHALPIIVFVLQILILVLISIDLMQTYDRELITPMNIPVGVNWSVTVSQYIACIVSVLSAEDLVTGVLHVGIQSGPKNIKWGVTNFMRLVEGVLVIIVSIIFIVQSSTAIDLWLNFAAVQFVGQLDNLAFALAKMNFFRNAEWELAKRVSDYRVHINHSRQSFKRIVRIILCVGVTVMIAGLSIIFYTQYNLHFACKSITITVGESSSAFPLARYLSGTYILDTTRINGRPVYVQKQGTNGAFLAYCGSINQWTVSSYDDESRGNIDDPCYYFDLQSETTRTYDVAEIKTLRLPVRNGGVVIDAEIKCND
;
A
#
# COMPACT_ATOMS: atom_id res chain seq x y z
N MET A 1 -20.57 -22.28 8.70
CA MET A 1 -22.04 -22.44 8.67
C MET A 1 -22.55 -23.22 7.45
N LEU A 2 -22.09 -22.91 6.23
CA LEU A 2 -22.61 -23.49 4.97
C LEU A 2 -22.69 -25.03 4.92
N PHE A 3 -21.70 -25.72 5.51
CA PHE A 3 -21.64 -27.18 5.53
C PHE A 3 -22.82 -27.88 6.25
N LEU A 4 -23.37 -27.27 7.31
CA LEU A 4 -24.42 -27.87 8.15
C LEU A 4 -25.84 -27.41 7.79
N ALA A 5 -25.99 -26.55 6.78
CA ALA A 5 -27.28 -26.08 6.33
C ALA A 5 -28.02 -27.18 5.55
N LYS A 6 -29.28 -27.41 5.94
CA LYS A 6 -30.19 -28.39 5.34
C LYS A 6 -31.17 -27.73 4.37
N ASN A 7 -31.71 -26.59 4.76
CA ASN A 7 -32.74 -25.86 4.02
C ASN A 7 -32.13 -24.68 3.25
N SER A 8 -32.75 -24.29 2.14
CA SER A 8 -32.30 -23.13 1.35
C SER A 8 -32.28 -21.82 2.16
N SER A 9 -33.16 -21.67 3.15
CA SER A 9 -33.19 -20.50 4.03
C SER A 9 -31.96 -20.43 4.94
N GLU A 10 -31.43 -21.57 5.39
CA GLU A 10 -30.23 -21.64 6.25
C GLU A 10 -28.94 -21.32 5.48
N HIS A 11 -28.96 -21.49 4.15
CA HIS A 11 -27.85 -21.12 3.29
C HIS A 11 -27.77 -19.61 3.02
N ALA A 12 -28.87 -18.87 3.19
CA ALA A 12 -28.94 -17.46 2.80
C ALA A 12 -27.94 -16.59 3.57
N LEU A 13 -27.93 -16.65 4.91
CA LEU A 13 -27.06 -15.79 5.72
C LEU A 13 -25.56 -16.00 5.43
N PRO A 14 -25.00 -17.24 5.45
CA PRO A 14 -23.58 -17.43 5.15
C PRO A 14 -23.19 -17.03 3.72
N ILE A 15 -24.06 -17.25 2.74
CA ILE A 15 -23.80 -16.86 1.34
C ILE A 15 -23.81 -15.34 1.21
N ILE A 16 -24.78 -14.65 1.82
CA ILE A 16 -24.87 -13.18 1.78
C ILE A 16 -23.63 -12.55 2.42
N VAL A 17 -23.21 -13.04 3.58
CA VAL A 17 -22.04 -12.50 4.29
C VAL A 17 -20.76 -12.74 3.47
N PHE A 18 -20.58 -13.93 2.92
CA PHE A 18 -19.45 -14.22 2.05
C PHE A 18 -19.44 -13.32 0.80
N VAL A 19 -20.58 -13.21 0.11
CA VAL A 19 -20.68 -12.34 -1.08
C VAL A 19 -20.39 -10.89 -0.72
N LEU A 20 -20.88 -10.40 0.42
CA LEU A 20 -20.60 -9.06 0.91
C LEU A 20 -19.11 -8.85 1.19
N GLN A 21 -18.46 -9.79 1.90
CA GLN A 21 -17.03 -9.72 2.20
C GLN A 21 -16.18 -9.70 0.91
N ILE A 22 -16.45 -10.63 -0.01
CA ILE A 22 -15.76 -10.70 -1.30
C ILE A 22 -16.00 -9.41 -2.11
N LEU A 23 -17.24 -8.91 -2.14
CA LEU A 23 -17.55 -7.64 -2.82
C LEU A 23 -16.75 -6.49 -2.24
N ILE A 24 -16.70 -6.34 -0.91
CA ILE A 24 -15.93 -5.28 -0.25
C ILE A 24 -14.44 -5.41 -0.56
N LEU A 25 -13.86 -6.61 -0.43
CA LEU A 25 -12.44 -6.85 -0.72
C LEU A 25 -12.11 -6.58 -2.20
N VAL A 26 -12.99 -6.95 -3.12
CA VAL A 26 -12.83 -6.69 -4.55
C VAL A 26 -12.96 -5.20 -4.85
N LEU A 27 -13.92 -4.49 -4.25
CA LEU A 27 -14.06 -3.05 -4.42
C LEU A 27 -12.84 -2.30 -3.89
N ILE A 28 -12.33 -2.68 -2.72
CA ILE A 28 -11.08 -2.14 -2.18
C ILE A 28 -9.92 -2.44 -3.13
N SER A 29 -9.81 -3.68 -3.65
CA SER A 29 -8.77 -4.03 -4.61
C SER A 29 -8.84 -3.18 -5.88
N ILE A 30 -10.04 -2.97 -6.42
CA ILE A 30 -10.27 -2.15 -7.60
C ILE A 30 -9.90 -0.70 -7.33
N ASP A 31 -10.30 -0.13 -6.19
CA ASP A 31 -9.97 1.24 -5.82
C ASP A 31 -8.44 1.46 -5.71
N LEU A 32 -7.75 0.51 -5.07
CA LEU A 32 -6.28 0.52 -4.98
C LEU A 32 -5.58 0.35 -6.33
N MET A 33 -6.19 -0.41 -7.24
CA MET A 33 -5.69 -0.58 -8.60
C MET A 33 -6.07 0.58 -9.53
N GLN A 34 -7.20 1.26 -9.32
CA GLN A 34 -7.63 2.41 -10.14
C GLN A 34 -6.91 3.69 -9.75
N THR A 35 -6.47 3.80 -8.50
CA THR A 35 -5.57 4.88 -8.06
C THR A 35 -4.26 4.90 -8.87
N TYR A 36 -3.92 3.81 -9.57
CA TYR A 36 -2.83 3.75 -10.55
C TYR A 36 -2.98 4.72 -11.73
N ASP A 37 -4.21 5.05 -12.14
CA ASP A 37 -4.46 5.70 -13.44
C ASP A 37 -4.43 7.25 -13.38
N ARG A 38 -4.15 7.82 -12.22
CA ARG A 38 -4.13 9.29 -12.02
C ARG A 38 -2.71 9.75 -11.72
N GLU A 39 -1.99 10.09 -12.80
CA GLU A 39 -0.76 10.90 -12.80
C GLU A 39 0.53 10.28 -12.21
N LEU A 40 0.46 9.18 -11.44
CA LEU A 40 1.65 8.49 -10.94
C LEU A 40 2.05 7.33 -11.84
N ILE A 41 3.29 7.41 -12.29
CA ILE A 41 3.90 6.53 -13.30
C ILE A 41 4.25 5.13 -12.78
N THR A 42 4.28 4.94 -11.46
CA THR A 42 4.84 3.73 -10.87
C THR A 42 3.81 2.60 -10.85
N PRO A 43 4.17 1.37 -11.28
CA PRO A 43 3.28 0.21 -11.20
C PRO A 43 2.84 0.03 -9.74
N MET A 44 1.53 0.13 -9.49
CA MET A 44 0.89 0.08 -8.16
C MET A 44 1.08 1.30 -7.25
N ASN A 45 1.41 2.49 -7.74
CA ASN A 45 1.52 3.71 -6.92
C ASN A 45 2.49 3.54 -5.73
N ILE A 46 3.66 2.99 -6.01
CA ILE A 46 4.68 2.71 -5.01
C ILE A 46 5.40 4.02 -4.68
N PRO A 47 5.36 4.50 -3.42
CA PRO A 47 5.98 5.78 -3.08
C PRO A 47 7.50 5.72 -3.24
N VAL A 48 8.10 6.76 -3.80
CA VAL A 48 9.57 6.84 -3.95
C VAL A 48 10.20 7.23 -2.61
N GLY A 49 11.15 6.43 -2.14
CA GLY A 49 11.99 6.72 -0.97
C GLY A 49 11.23 6.83 0.35
N VAL A 50 10.67 5.76 0.89
CA VAL A 50 9.91 5.86 2.14
C VAL A 50 10.81 6.17 3.36
N ASN A 51 10.28 6.85 4.38
CA ASN A 51 11.01 7.08 5.64
C ASN A 51 11.25 5.74 6.36
N TRP A 52 12.39 5.62 7.06
CA TRP A 52 12.80 4.38 7.73
C TRP A 52 11.76 3.87 8.74
N SER A 53 11.03 4.77 9.40
CA SER A 53 9.97 4.42 10.35
C SER A 53 8.80 3.70 9.67
N VAL A 54 8.46 4.11 8.46
CA VAL A 54 7.41 3.49 7.65
C VAL A 54 7.90 2.15 7.11
N THR A 55 9.15 2.07 6.66
CA THR A 55 9.77 0.80 6.25
C THR A 55 9.71 -0.27 7.34
N VAL A 56 10.11 0.07 8.57
CA VAL A 56 10.01 -0.86 9.71
C VAL A 56 8.56 -1.26 9.95
N SER A 57 7.63 -0.31 9.87
CA SER A 57 6.19 -0.56 10.04
C SER A 57 5.65 -1.51 8.96
N GLN A 58 6.08 -1.36 7.71
CA GLN A 58 5.68 -2.23 6.59
C GLN A 58 6.16 -3.68 6.80
N TYR A 59 7.38 -3.90 7.28
CA TYR A 59 7.86 -5.25 7.62
C TYR A 59 7.07 -5.89 8.77
N ILE A 60 6.76 -5.13 9.82
CA ILE A 60 5.92 -5.62 10.92
C ILE A 60 4.52 -5.95 10.41
N ALA A 61 3.93 -5.09 9.58
CA ALA A 61 2.62 -5.31 8.97
C ALA A 61 2.59 -6.58 8.11
N CYS A 62 3.68 -6.92 7.39
CA CYS A 62 3.76 -8.20 6.69
C CYS A 62 3.61 -9.41 7.63
N ILE A 63 4.31 -9.39 8.77
CA ILE A 63 4.24 -10.48 9.76
C ILE A 63 2.82 -10.56 10.33
N VAL A 64 2.27 -9.43 10.75
CA VAL A 64 0.91 -9.37 11.31
C VAL A 64 -0.11 -9.83 10.27
N SER A 65 -0.01 -9.40 9.01
CA SER A 65 -0.92 -9.78 7.93
C SER A 65 -1.02 -11.29 7.74
N VAL A 66 0.11 -12.01 7.72
CA VAL A 66 0.09 -13.46 7.56
C VAL A 66 -0.42 -14.16 8.81
N LEU A 67 -0.04 -13.66 9.99
CA LEU A 67 -0.49 -14.25 11.27
C LEU A 67 -1.99 -14.05 11.52
N SER A 68 -2.55 -12.93 11.07
CA SER A 68 -3.96 -12.59 11.21
C SER A 68 -4.86 -13.22 10.13
N ALA A 69 -4.29 -13.88 9.12
CA ALA A 69 -5.06 -14.56 8.07
C ALA A 69 -5.65 -15.90 8.54
N GLU A 70 -6.55 -15.86 9.53
CA GLU A 70 -7.16 -17.04 10.16
C GLU A 70 -7.90 -17.93 9.14
N ASP A 71 -8.59 -17.33 8.16
CA ASP A 71 -9.33 -18.08 7.12
C ASP A 71 -8.41 -18.80 6.14
N LEU A 72 -7.23 -18.25 5.84
CA LEU A 72 -6.22 -18.97 5.05
C LEU A 72 -5.74 -20.19 5.84
N VAL A 73 -5.33 -19.98 7.09
CA VAL A 73 -4.77 -21.05 7.93
C VAL A 73 -5.78 -22.15 8.14
N THR A 74 -7.02 -21.80 8.50
CA THR A 74 -8.09 -22.77 8.69
C THR A 74 -8.51 -23.40 7.38
N GLY A 75 -8.62 -22.65 6.28
CA GLY A 75 -8.99 -23.16 4.97
C GLY A 75 -8.04 -24.25 4.46
N VAL A 76 -6.73 -23.96 4.41
CA VAL A 76 -5.71 -24.93 3.94
C VAL A 76 -5.71 -26.20 4.79
N LEU A 77 -5.88 -26.02 6.10
CA LEU A 77 -5.89 -27.08 7.08
C LEU A 77 -7.08 -28.03 6.91
N HIS A 78 -8.28 -27.50 6.64
CA HIS A 78 -9.45 -28.34 6.39
C HIS A 78 -9.44 -28.97 4.99
N VAL A 79 -8.72 -28.40 4.02
CA VAL A 79 -8.48 -29.02 2.71
C VAL A 79 -7.52 -30.20 2.82
N GLY A 80 -6.43 -30.08 3.59
CA GLY A 80 -5.45 -31.15 3.77
C GLY A 80 -5.95 -32.34 4.59
N ILE A 81 -6.93 -32.13 5.47
CA ILE A 81 -7.55 -33.18 6.28
C ILE A 81 -8.79 -33.68 5.55
N GLN A 82 -8.60 -34.52 4.54
CA GLN A 82 -9.70 -35.20 3.87
C GLN A 82 -10.25 -36.33 4.78
N SER A 83 -11.01 -35.96 5.80
CA SER A 83 -11.68 -36.90 6.69
C SER A 83 -13.11 -37.17 6.22
N GLY A 84 -13.28 -38.24 5.44
CA GLY A 84 -14.60 -38.83 5.17
C GLY A 84 -15.03 -38.90 3.70
N PRO A 85 -16.21 -39.48 3.42
CA PRO A 85 -16.76 -39.62 2.06
C PRO A 85 -16.84 -38.25 1.38
N LYS A 86 -16.58 -38.21 0.06
CA LYS A 86 -16.47 -37.01 -0.79
C LYS A 86 -17.73 -36.12 -0.73
N ASN A 87 -17.88 -35.35 0.34
CA ASN A 87 -18.95 -34.38 0.49
C ASN A 87 -18.50 -33.07 -0.16
N ILE A 88 -19.01 -32.82 -1.36
CA ILE A 88 -18.73 -31.61 -2.13
C ILE A 88 -18.98 -30.33 -1.31
N LYS A 89 -19.99 -30.33 -0.42
CA LYS A 89 -20.32 -29.21 0.49
C LYS A 89 -19.16 -28.82 1.42
N TRP A 90 -18.41 -29.82 1.90
CA TRP A 90 -17.24 -29.58 2.75
C TRP A 90 -16.11 -28.91 1.96
N GLY A 91 -15.81 -29.47 0.78
CA GLY A 91 -14.80 -28.92 -0.12
C GLY A 91 -15.09 -27.47 -0.51
N VAL A 92 -16.34 -27.17 -0.90
CA VAL A 92 -16.77 -25.81 -1.27
C VAL A 92 -16.62 -24.83 -0.10
N THR A 93 -17.03 -25.22 1.12
CA THR A 93 -16.91 -24.33 2.29
C THR A 93 -15.46 -23.97 2.59
N ASN A 94 -14.55 -24.95 2.54
CA ASN A 94 -13.13 -24.69 2.80
C ASN A 94 -12.45 -23.95 1.65
N PHE A 95 -12.88 -24.18 0.41
CA PHE A 95 -12.41 -23.42 -0.74
C PHE A 95 -12.81 -21.94 -0.63
N MET A 96 -14.05 -21.64 -0.24
CA MET A 96 -14.51 -20.26 -0.01
C MET A 96 -13.65 -19.54 1.04
N ARG A 97 -13.36 -20.19 2.17
CA ARG A 97 -12.46 -19.64 3.21
C ARG A 97 -11.04 -19.42 2.70
N LEU A 98 -10.51 -20.35 1.90
CA LEU A 98 -9.19 -20.20 1.31
C LEU A 98 -9.15 -18.99 0.36
N VAL A 99 -10.17 -18.83 -0.49
CA VAL A 99 -10.27 -17.70 -1.42
C VAL A 99 -10.33 -16.37 -0.65
N GLU A 100 -11.14 -16.30 0.41
CA GLU A 100 -11.22 -15.13 1.29
C GLU A 100 -9.86 -14.81 1.93
N GLY A 101 -9.23 -15.80 2.57
CA GLY A 101 -7.92 -15.63 3.20
C GLY A 101 -6.82 -15.20 2.23
N VAL A 102 -6.83 -15.73 1.00
CA VAL A 102 -5.89 -15.32 -0.06
C VAL A 102 -6.15 -13.88 -0.49
N LEU A 103 -7.41 -13.49 -0.70
CA LEU A 103 -7.77 -12.12 -1.09
C LEU A 103 -7.38 -11.10 -0.01
N VAL A 104 -7.61 -11.43 1.26
CA VAL A 104 -7.18 -10.59 2.40
C VAL A 104 -5.67 -10.35 2.38
N ILE A 105 -4.87 -11.39 2.11
CA ILE A 105 -3.41 -11.25 2.02
C ILE A 105 -3.02 -10.42 0.80
N ILE A 106 -3.62 -10.65 -0.37
CA ILE A 106 -3.33 -9.86 -1.59
C ILE A 106 -3.61 -8.38 -1.35
N VAL A 107 -4.80 -8.06 -0.83
CA VAL A 107 -5.19 -6.68 -0.51
C VAL A 107 -4.24 -6.07 0.53
N SER A 108 -3.85 -6.84 1.54
CA SER A 108 -2.90 -6.39 2.56
C SER A 108 -1.53 -6.07 1.96
N ILE A 109 -1.02 -6.88 1.02
CA ILE A 109 0.24 -6.62 0.31
C ILE A 109 0.16 -5.29 -0.44
N ILE A 110 -0.92 -5.06 -1.18
CA ILE A 110 -1.10 -3.82 -1.96
C ILE A 110 -1.08 -2.60 -1.03
N PHE A 111 -1.83 -2.64 0.07
CA PHE A 111 -1.83 -1.56 1.07
C PHE A 111 -0.47 -1.34 1.72
N ILE A 112 0.23 -2.42 2.09
CA ILE A 112 1.56 -2.34 2.69
C ILE A 112 2.53 -1.63 1.75
N VAL A 113 2.49 -1.99 0.46
CA VAL A 113 3.38 -1.43 -0.55
C VAL A 113 3.06 0.03 -0.88
N GLN A 114 1.77 0.41 -0.91
CA GLN A 114 1.32 1.76 -1.25
C GLN A 114 1.43 2.77 -0.10
N SER A 115 1.56 2.33 1.16
CA SER A 115 1.55 3.25 2.29
C SER A 115 2.77 4.18 2.32
N SER A 116 2.54 5.50 2.35
CA SER A 116 3.59 6.50 2.55
C SER A 116 3.81 6.86 4.02
N THR A 117 2.82 6.62 4.88
CA THR A 117 2.90 6.86 6.32
C THR A 117 2.53 5.61 7.12
N ALA A 118 3.11 5.47 8.32
CA ALA A 118 2.81 4.35 9.20
C ALA A 118 1.36 4.38 9.72
N ILE A 119 0.78 5.57 9.89
CA ILE A 119 -0.60 5.72 10.37
C ILE A 119 -1.58 5.20 9.31
N ASP A 120 -1.40 5.62 8.06
CA ASP A 120 -2.26 5.18 6.95
C ASP A 120 -2.16 3.66 6.76
N LEU A 121 -0.95 3.11 6.90
CA LEU A 121 -0.72 1.66 6.89
C LEU A 121 -1.59 0.93 7.92
N TRP A 122 -1.54 1.34 9.20
CA TRP A 122 -2.27 0.66 10.27
C TRP A 122 -3.79 0.87 10.18
N LEU A 123 -4.25 2.04 9.72
CA LEU A 123 -5.67 2.31 9.50
C LEU A 123 -6.24 1.43 8.39
N ASN A 124 -5.56 1.36 7.25
CA ASN A 124 -5.97 0.51 6.14
C ASN A 124 -5.93 -0.98 6.52
N PHE A 125 -4.90 -1.38 7.27
CA PHE A 125 -4.80 -2.75 7.77
C PHE A 125 -5.95 -3.10 8.73
N ALA A 126 -6.31 -2.19 9.65
CA ALA A 126 -7.45 -2.39 10.54
C ALA A 126 -8.78 -2.53 9.79
N ALA A 127 -8.97 -1.76 8.71
CA ALA A 127 -10.15 -1.86 7.86
C ALA A 127 -10.25 -3.23 7.17
N VAL A 128 -9.15 -3.75 6.62
CA VAL A 128 -9.12 -5.09 6.01
C VAL A 128 -9.40 -6.18 7.04
N GLN A 129 -8.81 -6.07 8.23
CA GLN A 129 -9.07 -7.02 9.33
C GLN A 129 -10.52 -7.01 9.78
N PHE A 130 -11.15 -5.82 9.84
CA PHE A 130 -12.57 -5.71 10.15
C PHE A 130 -13.45 -6.45 9.13
N VAL A 131 -13.14 -6.31 7.83
CA VAL A 131 -13.87 -7.01 6.75
C VAL A 131 -13.71 -8.53 6.88
N GLY A 132 -12.50 -9.01 7.21
CA GLY A 132 -12.23 -10.42 7.47
C GLY A 132 -12.96 -10.99 8.69
N GLN A 133 -13.43 -10.15 9.62
CA GLN A 133 -14.16 -10.60 10.82
C GLN A 133 -15.68 -10.58 10.66
N LEU A 134 -16.21 -10.12 9.51
CA LEU A 134 -17.66 -9.99 9.31
C LEU A 134 -18.40 -11.33 9.40
N ASP A 135 -17.81 -12.43 8.95
CA ASP A 135 -18.39 -13.77 9.04
C ASP A 135 -18.57 -14.24 10.50
N ASN A 136 -17.56 -13.99 11.33
CA ASN A 136 -17.53 -14.32 12.75
C ASN A 136 -18.49 -13.41 13.53
N LEU A 137 -18.57 -12.13 13.16
CA LEU A 137 -19.56 -11.21 13.71
C LEU A 137 -20.98 -11.65 13.37
N ALA A 138 -21.25 -12.01 12.10
CA ALA A 138 -22.54 -12.52 11.68
C ALA A 138 -22.90 -13.83 12.40
N PHE A 139 -21.93 -14.72 12.61
CA PHE A 139 -22.10 -15.93 13.42
C PHE A 139 -22.44 -15.61 14.88
N ALA A 140 -21.74 -14.66 15.49
CA ALA A 140 -21.98 -14.24 16.86
C ALA A 140 -23.40 -13.64 17.01
N LEU A 141 -23.82 -12.79 16.07
CA LEU A 141 -25.16 -12.22 16.03
C LEU A 141 -26.25 -13.29 15.84
N ALA A 142 -26.01 -14.30 14.98
CA ALA A 142 -26.90 -15.45 14.83
C ALA A 142 -27.03 -16.25 16.14
N LYS A 143 -25.93 -16.43 16.88
CA LYS A 143 -25.93 -17.10 18.18
C LYS A 143 -26.70 -16.33 19.25
N MET A 144 -26.71 -14.99 19.17
CA MET A 144 -27.48 -14.11 20.06
C MET A 144 -28.97 -14.01 19.67
N ASN A 145 -29.43 -14.80 18.68
CA ASN A 145 -30.82 -14.80 18.21
C ASN A 145 -31.27 -13.45 17.62
N PHE A 146 -30.34 -12.71 16.99
CA PHE A 146 -30.67 -11.45 16.29
C PHE A 146 -31.32 -11.69 14.92
N PHE A 147 -31.06 -12.84 14.30
CA PHE A 147 -31.66 -13.28 13.04
C PHE A 147 -32.87 -14.20 13.28
N ARG A 148 -33.43 -14.84 12.24
CA ARG A 148 -34.59 -15.73 12.41
C ARG A 148 -34.18 -17.00 13.16
N ASN A 149 -35.18 -17.72 13.67
CA ASN A 149 -34.97 -18.94 14.47
C ASN A 149 -34.17 -20.03 13.72
N ALA A 150 -34.23 -20.06 12.39
CA ALA A 150 -33.50 -21.03 11.56
C ALA A 150 -31.98 -20.80 11.62
N GLU A 151 -31.53 -19.54 11.57
CA GLU A 151 -30.12 -19.17 11.66
C GLU A 151 -29.57 -19.39 13.06
N TRP A 152 -30.36 -19.12 14.10
CA TRP A 152 -30.00 -19.45 15.47
C TRP A 152 -29.81 -20.96 15.67
N GLU A 153 -30.73 -21.77 15.16
CA GLU A 153 -30.61 -23.23 15.23
C GLU A 153 -29.39 -23.73 14.46
N LEU A 154 -29.12 -23.17 13.27
CA LEU A 154 -27.91 -23.46 12.51
C LEU A 154 -26.64 -23.09 13.29
N ALA A 155 -26.60 -21.89 13.88
CA ALA A 155 -25.46 -21.42 14.65
C ALA A 155 -25.20 -22.31 15.87
N LYS A 156 -26.26 -22.75 16.55
CA LYS A 156 -26.20 -23.73 17.64
C LYS A 156 -25.64 -25.07 17.16
N ARG A 157 -26.16 -25.62 16.05
CA ARG A 157 -25.64 -26.87 15.45
C ARG A 157 -24.16 -26.78 15.07
N VAL A 158 -23.73 -25.64 14.53
CA VAL A 158 -22.32 -25.38 14.17
C VAL A 158 -21.45 -25.27 15.43
N SER A 159 -21.93 -24.58 16.47
CA SER A 159 -21.21 -24.44 17.75
C SER A 159 -21.06 -25.77 18.49
N ASP A 160 -22.07 -26.64 18.41
CA ASP A 160 -22.06 -27.95 19.07
C ASP A 160 -21.30 -29.02 18.27
N TYR A 161 -21.04 -28.76 16.98
CA TYR A 161 -20.35 -29.70 16.10
C TYR A 161 -18.86 -29.81 16.45
N ARG A 162 -18.48 -30.86 17.17
CA ARG A 162 -17.09 -31.22 17.43
C ARG A 162 -16.55 -32.09 16.30
N VAL A 163 -15.69 -31.53 15.45
CA VAL A 163 -14.93 -32.30 14.47
C VAL A 163 -14.05 -33.30 15.24
N HIS A 164 -14.31 -34.60 15.06
CA HIS A 164 -13.45 -35.64 15.59
C HIS A 164 -12.17 -35.70 14.74
N ILE A 165 -11.19 -34.87 15.11
CA ILE A 165 -9.88 -34.86 14.46
C ILE A 165 -9.13 -36.12 14.92
N ASN A 166 -9.22 -37.19 14.13
CA ASN A 166 -8.63 -38.49 14.45
C ASN A 166 -7.12 -38.59 14.14
N HIS A 167 -6.49 -37.48 13.74
CA HIS A 167 -5.07 -37.43 13.40
C HIS A 167 -4.22 -36.87 14.53
N SER A 168 -2.99 -37.41 14.63
CA SER A 168 -1.87 -36.88 15.41
C SER A 168 -1.86 -35.34 15.39
N ARG A 169 -2.27 -34.74 16.51
CA ARG A 169 -2.29 -33.29 16.77
C ARG A 169 -0.93 -32.62 16.50
N GLN A 170 0.13 -33.41 16.38
CA GLN A 170 1.49 -32.97 16.15
C GLN A 170 1.80 -32.71 14.67
N SER A 171 1.37 -33.57 13.74
CA SER A 171 1.60 -33.35 12.30
C SER A 171 0.86 -32.11 11.79
N PHE A 172 -0.32 -31.87 12.34
CA PHE A 172 -1.15 -30.69 12.10
C PHE A 172 -0.42 -29.37 12.41
N LYS A 173 0.13 -29.26 13.63
CA LYS A 173 0.84 -28.06 14.08
C LYS A 173 2.08 -27.79 13.22
N ARG A 174 2.71 -28.83 12.67
CA ARG A 174 3.86 -28.69 11.76
C ARG A 174 3.46 -28.08 10.42
N ILE A 175 2.39 -28.57 9.78
CA ILE A 175 1.94 -28.06 8.47
C ILE A 175 1.55 -26.58 8.55
N VAL A 176 0.75 -26.20 9.55
CA VAL A 176 0.36 -24.79 9.77
C VAL A 176 1.58 -23.90 9.96
N ARG A 177 2.55 -24.34 10.78
CA ARG A 177 3.79 -23.60 10.99
C ARG A 177 4.57 -23.42 9.69
N ILE A 178 4.66 -24.45 8.85
CA ILE A 178 5.35 -24.36 7.55
C ILE A 178 4.66 -23.34 6.65
N ILE A 179 3.33 -23.38 6.52
CA ILE A 179 2.57 -22.45 5.67
C ILE A 179 2.77 -21.01 6.15
N LEU A 180 2.65 -20.76 7.46
CA LEU A 180 2.87 -19.43 8.04
C LEU A 180 4.31 -18.95 7.81
N CYS A 181 5.31 -19.80 8.04
CA CYS A 181 6.71 -19.46 7.76
C CYS A 181 6.93 -19.13 6.29
N VAL A 182 6.42 -19.96 5.37
CA VAL A 182 6.53 -19.73 3.92
C VAL A 182 5.84 -18.43 3.52
N GLY A 183 4.62 -18.19 4.00
CA GLY A 183 3.86 -16.96 3.71
C GLY A 183 4.60 -15.70 4.17
N VAL A 184 5.11 -15.71 5.41
CA VAL A 184 5.91 -14.59 5.95
C VAL A 184 7.19 -14.40 5.13
N THR A 185 7.92 -15.48 4.82
CA THR A 185 9.14 -15.39 4.02
C THR A 185 8.88 -14.82 2.63
N VAL A 186 7.81 -15.24 1.96
CA VAL A 186 7.42 -14.73 0.64
C VAL A 186 7.08 -13.23 0.70
N MET A 187 6.28 -12.80 1.68
CA MET A 187 5.93 -11.38 1.82
C MET A 187 7.14 -10.51 2.14
N ILE A 188 8.01 -10.95 3.06
CA ILE A 188 9.24 -10.23 3.39
C ILE A 188 10.15 -10.14 2.17
N ALA A 189 10.37 -11.25 1.46
CA ALA A 189 11.21 -11.27 0.27
C ALA A 189 10.66 -10.35 -0.83
N GLY A 190 9.35 -10.37 -1.08
CA GLY A 190 8.68 -9.47 -2.02
C GLY A 190 8.88 -8.00 -1.65
N LEU A 191 8.67 -7.65 -0.38
CA LEU A 191 8.87 -6.30 0.12
C LEU A 191 10.35 -5.87 0.02
N SER A 192 11.30 -6.76 0.31
CA SER A 192 12.73 -6.49 0.14
C SER A 192 13.13 -6.23 -1.32
N ILE A 193 12.54 -6.96 -2.28
CA ILE A 193 12.76 -6.71 -3.72
C ILE A 193 12.22 -5.32 -4.10
N ILE A 194 11.03 -4.96 -3.62
CA ILE A 194 10.44 -3.63 -3.87
C ILE A 194 11.32 -2.53 -3.28
N PHE A 195 11.78 -2.67 -2.02
CA PHE A 195 12.69 -1.71 -1.40
C PHE A 195 14.01 -1.59 -2.14
N TYR A 196 14.59 -2.70 -2.60
CA TYR A 196 15.81 -2.66 -3.40
C TYR A 196 15.59 -1.87 -4.70
N THR A 197 14.43 -2.06 -5.33
CA THR A 197 14.03 -1.35 -6.56
C THR A 197 13.79 0.14 -6.30
N GLN A 198 13.13 0.50 -5.19
CA GLN A 198 12.97 1.88 -4.72
C GLN A 198 14.31 2.53 -4.40
N TYR A 199 15.19 1.79 -3.72
CA TYR A 199 16.53 2.27 -3.40
C TYR A 199 17.33 2.56 -4.66
N ASN A 200 17.16 1.80 -5.74
CA ASN A 200 17.83 2.06 -7.02
C ASN A 200 17.16 3.15 -7.87
N LEU A 201 16.15 3.86 -7.34
CA LEU A 201 15.41 4.92 -8.03
C LEU A 201 14.72 4.45 -9.32
N HIS A 202 14.45 3.15 -9.47
CA HIS A 202 13.75 2.62 -10.65
C HIS A 202 12.30 3.09 -10.77
N PHE A 203 11.71 3.50 -9.64
CA PHE A 203 10.37 4.08 -9.59
C PHE A 203 10.37 5.61 -9.66
N ALA A 204 11.54 6.25 -9.68
CA ALA A 204 11.62 7.69 -9.84
C ALA A 204 11.43 8.08 -11.32
N CYS A 205 10.88 9.26 -11.55
CA CYS A 205 10.84 9.90 -12.87
C CYS A 205 12.22 9.91 -13.51
N LYS A 206 12.35 9.50 -14.79
CA LYS A 206 13.64 9.62 -15.47
C LYS A 206 13.98 11.07 -15.80
N SER A 207 12.96 11.83 -16.19
CA SER A 207 13.09 13.26 -16.41
C SER A 207 11.81 13.99 -16.03
N ILE A 208 11.94 15.28 -15.75
CA ILE A 208 10.88 16.11 -15.23
C ILE A 208 10.93 17.45 -15.96
N THR A 209 9.81 17.94 -16.47
CA THR A 209 9.71 19.27 -17.06
C THR A 209 9.04 20.20 -16.08
N ILE A 210 9.74 21.26 -15.69
CA ILE A 210 9.20 22.36 -14.90
C ILE A 210 8.82 23.48 -15.86
N THR A 211 7.56 23.91 -15.83
CA THR A 211 7.04 25.03 -16.62
C THR A 211 6.55 26.12 -15.68
N VAL A 212 7.24 27.26 -15.66
CA VAL A 212 6.82 28.43 -14.87
C VAL A 212 5.82 29.26 -15.67
N GLY A 213 4.65 29.51 -15.09
CA GLY A 213 3.53 30.19 -15.72
C GLY A 213 3.81 31.66 -16.08
N GLU A 214 3.12 32.16 -17.12
CA GLU A 214 3.30 33.51 -17.66
C GLU A 214 2.89 34.63 -16.69
N SER A 215 2.00 34.33 -15.73
CA SER A 215 1.56 35.24 -14.65
C SER A 215 2.72 35.76 -13.80
N SER A 216 3.89 35.14 -13.89
CA SER A 216 5.13 35.48 -13.21
C SER A 216 5.87 36.70 -13.80
N SER A 217 5.18 37.65 -14.43
CA SER A 217 5.81 38.85 -15.02
C SER A 217 6.61 39.68 -14.01
N ALA A 218 6.37 39.48 -12.71
CA ALA A 218 7.12 40.11 -11.63
C ALA A 218 8.58 39.60 -11.51
N PHE A 219 8.91 38.40 -11.99
CA PHE A 219 10.24 37.79 -11.79
C PHE A 219 10.77 37.09 -13.05
N PRO A 220 11.47 37.83 -13.93
CA PRO A 220 12.11 37.27 -15.13
C PRO A 220 13.08 36.12 -14.81
N LEU A 221 13.69 36.13 -13.61
CA LEU A 221 14.64 35.11 -13.17
C LEU A 221 14.03 33.71 -13.06
N ALA A 222 12.77 33.60 -12.62
CA ALA A 222 12.09 32.31 -12.48
C ALA A 222 11.90 31.59 -13.82
N ARG A 223 11.87 32.34 -14.94
CA ARG A 223 11.75 31.74 -16.28
C ARG A 223 12.99 30.93 -16.67
N TYR A 224 14.17 31.27 -16.17
CA TYR A 224 15.40 30.50 -16.44
C TYR A 224 15.39 29.12 -15.75
N LEU A 225 14.56 28.94 -14.73
CA LEU A 225 14.38 27.67 -14.03
C LEU A 225 13.39 26.74 -14.75
N SER A 226 12.68 27.23 -15.78
CA SER A 226 11.86 26.38 -16.63
C SER A 226 12.75 25.52 -17.53
N GLY A 227 12.41 24.25 -17.67
CA GLY A 227 13.19 23.34 -18.50
C GLY A 227 12.99 21.89 -18.13
N THR A 228 13.72 21.02 -18.82
CA THR A 228 13.74 19.59 -18.54
C THR A 228 14.92 19.26 -17.65
N TYR A 229 14.63 18.63 -16.51
CA TYR A 229 15.56 18.12 -15.53
C TYR A 229 15.66 16.61 -15.70
N ILE A 230 16.87 16.07 -15.67
CA ILE A 230 17.15 14.64 -15.81
C ILE A 230 17.59 14.11 -14.46
N LEU A 231 17.14 12.91 -14.11
CA LEU A 231 17.59 12.23 -12.91
C LEU A 231 19.10 12.06 -12.93
N ASP A 232 19.78 12.63 -11.93
CA ASP A 232 21.21 12.44 -11.73
C ASP A 232 21.48 11.16 -10.92
N THR A 233 22.67 10.60 -11.13
CA THR A 233 23.19 9.47 -10.36
C THR A 233 23.54 9.85 -8.93
N THR A 234 23.82 11.13 -8.68
CA THR A 234 24.11 11.66 -7.36
C THR A 234 22.87 11.66 -6.47
N ARG A 235 23.09 11.48 -5.17
CA ARG A 235 22.03 11.51 -4.15
C ARG A 235 22.45 12.43 -3.04
N ILE A 236 21.53 13.28 -2.63
CA ILE A 236 21.72 14.13 -1.46
C ILE A 236 20.83 13.58 -0.35
N ASN A 237 21.43 13.22 0.78
CA ASN A 237 20.72 12.58 1.91
C ASN A 237 19.93 11.32 1.51
N GLY A 238 20.45 10.57 0.53
CA GLY A 238 19.80 9.37 0.00
C GLY A 238 18.59 9.63 -0.91
N ARG A 239 18.36 10.88 -1.33
CA ARG A 239 17.24 11.30 -2.19
C ARG A 239 17.69 11.55 -3.63
N PRO A 240 16.80 11.36 -4.61
CA PRO A 240 17.11 11.66 -6.00
C PRO A 240 17.31 13.16 -6.21
N VAL A 241 18.26 13.50 -7.07
CA VAL A 241 18.54 14.86 -7.52
C VAL A 241 18.25 14.91 -9.02
N TYR A 242 17.63 15.98 -9.49
CA TYR A 242 17.40 16.19 -10.92
C TYR A 242 18.17 17.41 -11.38
N VAL A 243 18.92 17.29 -12.48
CA VAL A 243 19.76 18.37 -13.02
C VAL A 243 19.21 18.84 -14.35
N GLN A 244 19.09 20.15 -14.53
CA GLN A 244 18.57 20.77 -15.74
C GLN A 244 19.47 20.45 -16.94
N LYS A 245 18.88 19.92 -18.02
CA LYS A 245 19.61 19.56 -19.25
C LYS A 245 20.09 20.78 -20.04
N GLN A 246 19.42 21.93 -19.89
CA GLN A 246 19.58 23.12 -20.72
C GLN A 246 19.96 24.33 -19.85
N GLY A 247 20.94 25.13 -20.29
CA GLY A 247 21.34 26.38 -19.64
C GLY A 247 22.85 26.48 -19.39
N THR A 248 23.39 27.71 -19.43
CA THR A 248 24.80 27.97 -19.07
C THR A 248 25.02 27.89 -17.56
N ASN A 249 24.00 28.19 -16.77
CA ASN A 249 24.03 28.28 -15.32
C ASN A 249 23.08 27.23 -14.72
N GLY A 250 23.27 25.96 -15.08
CA GLY A 250 22.28 24.88 -14.85
C GLY A 250 21.58 24.96 -13.50
N ALA A 251 20.34 24.49 -13.41
CA ALA A 251 19.64 24.35 -12.13
C ALA A 251 19.58 22.89 -11.69
N PHE A 252 19.33 22.66 -10.41
CA PHE A 252 18.98 21.34 -9.91
C PHE A 252 17.76 21.40 -8.99
N LEU A 253 17.05 20.29 -8.94
CA LEU A 253 15.90 20.04 -8.07
C LEU A 253 16.29 18.94 -7.08
N ALA A 254 16.22 19.24 -5.79
CA ALA A 254 16.57 18.32 -4.72
C ALA A 254 15.59 18.44 -3.54
N TYR A 255 15.55 17.43 -2.69
CA TYR A 255 14.65 17.42 -1.53
C TYR A 255 15.35 17.94 -0.28
N CYS A 256 14.77 18.97 0.35
CA CYS A 256 15.23 19.50 1.63
C CYS A 256 14.51 18.82 2.81
N GLY A 257 15.27 18.05 3.59
CA GLY A 257 14.74 17.25 4.70
C GLY A 257 14.29 18.04 5.93
N SER A 258 14.81 19.25 6.14
CA SER A 258 14.48 20.06 7.33
C SER A 258 13.08 20.70 7.26
N ILE A 259 12.63 21.06 6.05
CA ILE A 259 11.33 21.69 5.80
C ILE A 259 10.34 20.77 5.07
N ASN A 260 10.76 19.56 4.69
CA ASN A 260 9.99 18.58 3.93
C ASN A 260 9.43 19.12 2.60
N GLN A 261 10.29 19.78 1.82
CA GLN A 261 9.92 20.38 0.54
C GLN A 261 10.99 20.09 -0.49
N TRP A 262 10.56 20.05 -1.75
CA TRP A 262 11.45 20.07 -2.89
C TRP A 262 11.90 21.50 -3.18
N THR A 263 13.19 21.68 -3.45
CA THR A 263 13.78 22.98 -3.72
C THR A 263 14.46 22.96 -5.09
N VAL A 264 14.31 24.06 -5.83
CA VAL A 264 15.04 24.31 -7.08
C VAL A 264 16.08 25.37 -6.80
N SER A 265 17.33 25.06 -7.11
CA SER A 265 18.47 25.98 -6.92
C SER A 265 19.26 26.08 -8.22
N SER A 266 19.66 27.30 -8.57
CA SER A 266 20.64 27.54 -9.63
C SER A 266 22.05 27.14 -9.20
N TYR A 267 22.86 26.66 -10.15
CA TYR A 267 24.29 26.45 -9.92
C TYR A 267 25.01 27.80 -9.95
N ASP A 268 25.65 28.17 -8.85
CA ASP A 268 26.70 29.18 -8.88
C ASP A 268 27.98 28.57 -9.48
N ASP A 269 28.63 29.31 -10.37
CA ASP A 269 29.85 28.87 -11.06
C ASP A 269 30.98 28.49 -10.08
N GLU A 270 30.99 29.09 -8.88
CA GLU A 270 31.97 28.79 -7.82
C GLU A 270 31.69 27.47 -7.08
N SER A 271 30.46 26.94 -7.15
CA SER A 271 30.01 25.74 -6.42
C SER A 271 29.95 24.48 -7.29
N ARG A 272 30.49 24.53 -8.51
CA ARG A 272 30.60 23.38 -9.44
C ARG A 272 31.53 22.29 -8.89
N GLY A 273 31.06 21.53 -7.91
CA GLY A 273 31.77 20.39 -7.34
C GLY A 273 31.21 19.89 -6.00
N ASN A 274 30.55 20.75 -5.23
CA ASN A 274 29.84 20.38 -4.02
C ASN A 274 28.43 20.97 -4.11
N ILE A 275 27.46 20.11 -4.40
CA ILE A 275 26.06 20.49 -4.20
C ILE A 275 25.87 20.55 -2.68
N ASP A 276 25.99 21.75 -2.13
CA ASP A 276 25.72 22.01 -0.73
C ASP A 276 24.27 21.63 -0.39
N ASP A 277 24.00 21.44 0.91
CA ASP A 277 22.70 21.01 1.41
C ASP A 277 21.55 21.85 0.79
N PRO A 278 20.57 21.20 0.11
CA PRO A 278 19.50 21.86 -0.65
C PRO A 278 18.58 22.73 0.21
N CYS A 279 18.79 22.73 1.51
CA CYS A 279 18.10 23.56 2.49
C CYS A 279 18.68 24.97 2.68
N TYR A 280 19.92 25.26 2.26
CA TYR A 280 20.56 26.55 2.54
C TYR A 280 20.16 27.66 1.57
N TYR A 281 20.28 27.41 0.26
CA TYR A 281 20.01 28.39 -0.79
C TYR A 281 19.19 27.74 -1.90
N PHE A 282 18.00 28.26 -2.11
CA PHE A 282 17.11 27.82 -3.17
C PHE A 282 16.29 28.98 -3.72
N ASP A 283 16.03 28.92 -5.02
CA ASP A 283 15.31 29.93 -5.76
C ASP A 283 13.79 29.66 -5.72
N LEU A 284 13.40 28.38 -5.76
CA LEU A 284 12.01 27.95 -5.64
C LEU A 284 11.89 26.83 -4.60
N GLN A 285 10.74 26.75 -3.95
CA GLN A 285 10.37 25.66 -3.06
C GLN A 285 8.96 25.15 -3.35
N SER A 286 8.74 23.84 -3.25
CA SER A 286 7.40 23.26 -3.33
C SER A 286 6.59 23.52 -2.06
N GLU A 287 5.31 23.18 -2.11
CA GLU A 287 4.54 22.91 -0.90
C GLU A 287 5.11 21.68 -0.17
N THR A 288 4.77 21.53 1.12
CA THR A 288 5.18 20.35 1.90
C THR A 288 4.60 19.09 1.27
N THR A 289 5.45 18.19 0.82
CA THR A 289 5.02 16.91 0.25
C THR A 289 4.92 15.87 1.35
N ARG A 290 3.94 14.96 1.24
CA ARG A 290 3.83 13.82 2.16
C ARG A 290 4.82 12.73 1.80
N THR A 291 5.15 12.64 0.52
CA THR A 291 6.08 11.68 -0.04
C THR A 291 7.32 12.38 -0.59
N TYR A 292 8.30 11.57 -0.98
CA TYR A 292 9.47 12.05 -1.72
C TYR A 292 9.31 11.77 -3.21
N ASP A 293 8.07 11.76 -3.70
CA ASP A 293 7.79 11.76 -5.12
C ASP A 293 7.69 13.20 -5.62
N VAL A 294 8.37 13.49 -6.72
CA VAL A 294 8.33 14.82 -7.35
C VAL A 294 6.99 15.04 -8.05
N ALA A 295 6.30 13.97 -8.45
CA ALA A 295 4.97 14.06 -9.07
C ALA A 295 3.91 14.63 -8.12
N GLU A 296 4.13 14.63 -6.80
CA GLU A 296 3.21 15.23 -5.82
C GLU A 296 3.21 16.78 -5.87
N ILE A 297 4.25 17.38 -6.47
CA ILE A 297 4.40 18.82 -6.51
C ILE A 297 3.42 19.45 -7.50
N LYS A 298 2.47 20.22 -6.97
CA LYS A 298 1.48 20.95 -7.79
C LYS A 298 1.89 22.39 -8.11
N THR A 299 2.65 23.02 -7.21
CA THR A 299 3.02 24.43 -7.30
C THR A 299 4.42 24.64 -6.70
N LEU A 300 5.12 25.67 -7.18
CA LEU A 300 6.39 26.13 -6.62
C LEU A 300 6.24 27.58 -6.15
N ARG A 301 6.87 27.94 -5.05
CA ARG A 301 6.77 29.26 -4.42
C ARG A 301 8.16 29.88 -4.32
N LEU A 302 8.23 31.20 -4.49
CA LEU A 302 9.44 31.95 -4.18
C LEU A 302 9.59 32.09 -2.65
N PRO A 303 10.78 31.85 -2.09
CA PRO A 303 11.06 32.11 -0.68
C PRO A 303 11.15 33.63 -0.44
N VAL A 304 10.01 34.31 -0.30
CA VAL A 304 10.00 35.72 0.13
C VAL A 304 9.86 35.78 1.64
N ARG A 305 10.79 36.49 2.29
CA ARG A 305 10.89 36.60 3.76
C ARG A 305 9.66 37.17 4.47
N ASN A 306 8.65 37.71 3.76
CA ASN A 306 7.43 38.31 4.33
C ASN A 306 6.22 38.28 3.35
N GLY A 307 5.74 37.09 2.96
CA GLY A 307 4.51 36.94 2.17
C GLY A 307 4.71 36.55 0.71
N GLY A 308 5.35 35.39 0.50
CA GLY A 308 5.69 34.81 -0.81
C GLY A 308 4.65 35.01 -1.91
N VAL A 309 5.13 35.51 -3.06
CA VAL A 309 4.37 35.45 -4.31
C VAL A 309 4.30 33.99 -4.73
N VAL A 310 3.09 33.44 -4.81
CA VAL A 310 2.86 32.10 -5.35
C VAL A 310 3.07 32.16 -6.85
N ILE A 311 3.95 31.31 -7.36
CA ILE A 311 4.18 31.14 -8.78
C ILE A 311 3.47 29.87 -9.20
N ASP A 312 2.65 29.96 -10.23
CA ASP A 312 2.09 28.74 -10.83
C ASP A 312 3.21 28.08 -11.63
N ALA A 313 3.74 26.98 -11.10
CA ALA A 313 4.70 26.14 -11.79
C ALA A 313 4.10 24.75 -11.93
N GLU A 314 4.01 24.26 -13.16
CA GLU A 314 3.54 22.92 -13.47
C GLU A 314 4.75 21.99 -13.62
N ILE A 315 4.70 20.86 -12.92
CA ILE A 315 5.73 19.82 -13.00
C ILE A 315 5.14 18.60 -13.70
N LYS A 316 5.78 18.19 -14.81
CA LYS A 316 5.40 16.98 -15.56
C LYS A 316 6.52 15.97 -15.51
N CYS A 317 6.20 14.75 -15.09
CA CYS A 317 7.13 13.63 -15.17
C CYS A 317 7.11 13.04 -16.59
N ASN A 318 8.28 12.84 -17.18
CA ASN A 318 8.45 12.22 -18.50
C ASN A 318 9.29 10.94 -18.37
N ASP A 319 8.76 9.84 -18.90
CA ASP A 319 9.36 8.49 -18.87
C ASP A 319 10.19 8.08 -20.09
#